data_AF-A0A2S8GTY6-F1
#
_entry.id   AF-A0A2S8GTY6-F1
#
_cell.length_a   1.000
_cell.length_b   1.000
_cell.length_c   1.000
_cell.angle_alpha   90.00
_cell.angle_beta   90.00
_cell.angle_gamma   90.00
#
_symmetry.space_group_name_H-M   'P 1'
#
loop_
_entity.id
_entity.type
_entity.pdbx_description
1 polymer ?
#
loop_
_entity_poly.entity_id
_entity_poly.type
_entity_poly.pdbx_seq_one_letter_code
_entity_poly.pdbx_strand_id
1 'polypeptide(L)'
;MLVPALLAVAVLGCSQSSQQERIIPLKASASLLEARALLENYANGSPVTSEADSFDVLVEGVRKEDPKAANTLSEVFKKIKENPGARKGIAKKALKELPEAEPRPPAGNQYPTEEESSSEE
;
A
#
# COMPACT_ATOMS: atom_id res chain seq x y z
N MET A 1 28.54 68.25 -5.05
CA MET A 1 29.34 67.51 -4.05
C MET A 1 28.38 67.20 -2.90
N LEU A 2 28.21 66.00 -2.36
CA LEU A 2 29.08 64.83 -2.22
C LEU A 2 28.16 63.61 -1.97
N VAL A 3 28.49 62.47 -2.58
CA VAL A 3 27.85 61.15 -2.43
C VAL A 3 28.52 60.38 -1.27
N PRO A 4 27.77 59.62 -0.47
CA PRO A 4 28.14 58.22 -0.18
C PRO A 4 26.90 57.30 -0.23
N ALA A 5 26.81 56.25 -1.05
CA ALA A 5 27.54 54.97 -1.01
C ALA A 5 27.29 54.14 0.28
N LEU A 6 26.37 53.16 0.22
CA LEU A 6 26.47 51.76 0.73
C LEU A 6 25.06 51.11 0.70
N LEU A 7 24.77 50.16 -0.19
CA LEU A 7 25.01 48.70 -0.06
C LEU A 7 24.07 48.01 0.96
N ALA A 8 23.02 47.33 0.47
CA ALA A 8 22.64 45.96 0.89
C ALA A 8 21.34 45.50 0.19
N VAL A 9 21.52 44.56 -0.72
CA VAL A 9 20.48 43.78 -1.40
C VAL A 9 19.78 42.88 -0.37
N ALA A 10 18.54 43.22 0.01
CA ALA A 10 17.68 42.33 0.80
C ALA A 10 16.77 41.50 -0.14
N VAL A 11 17.37 40.61 -0.92
CA VAL A 11 16.67 39.56 -1.66
C VAL A 11 16.82 38.27 -0.85
N LEU A 12 16.09 38.17 0.26
CA LEU A 12 15.98 36.93 1.03
C LEU A 12 14.54 36.80 1.53
N GLY A 13 13.68 36.32 0.63
CA GLY A 13 12.28 36.11 0.97
C GLY A 13 11.48 35.32 -0.07
N CYS A 14 12.11 34.69 -1.06
CA CYS A 14 11.49 33.57 -1.75
C CYS A 14 11.51 32.39 -0.77
N SER A 15 10.48 32.31 0.07
CA SER A 15 10.09 31.08 0.75
C SER A 15 9.74 30.08 -0.34
N GLN A 16 10.77 29.43 -0.87
CA GLN A 16 10.65 28.21 -1.63
C GLN A 16 10.16 27.19 -0.62
N SER A 17 8.84 27.17 -0.45
CA SER A 17 8.11 26.08 0.19
C SER A 17 8.40 24.85 -0.64
N SER A 18 9.52 24.18 -0.33
CA SER A 18 9.71 22.79 -0.67
C SER A 18 8.70 22.03 0.17
N GLN A 19 7.48 21.93 -0.35
CA GLN A 19 6.67 20.77 -0.05
C GLN A 19 7.50 19.58 -0.53
N GLN A 20 8.32 19.05 0.37
CA GLN A 20 8.67 17.64 0.33
C GLN A 20 7.33 16.95 0.26
N GLU A 21 7.01 16.48 -0.95
CA GLU A 21 6.01 15.46 -1.18
C GLU A 21 6.44 14.28 -0.32
N ARG A 22 6.00 14.30 0.94
CA ARG A 22 6.12 13.15 1.80
C ARG A 22 5.19 12.16 1.14
N ILE A 23 5.78 11.23 0.39
CA ILE A 23 5.11 10.00 0.01
C ILE A 23 4.77 9.35 1.34
N ILE A 24 3.57 9.62 1.84
CA ILE A 24 3.00 8.92 2.96
C ILE A 24 2.68 7.54 2.37
N PRO A 25 3.33 6.47 2.82
CA PRO A 25 2.97 5.14 2.37
C PRO A 25 1.50 4.93 2.73
N LEU A 26 0.65 4.84 1.71
CA LEU A 26 -0.75 4.49 1.88
C LEU A 26 -0.75 3.11 2.52
N LYS A 27 -1.18 3.06 3.78
CA LYS A 27 -1.35 1.83 4.55
C LYS A 27 -2.16 0.88 3.67
N ALA A 28 -1.60 -0.28 3.33
CA ALA A 28 -2.24 -1.19 2.40
C ALA A 28 -3.67 -1.51 2.88
N SER A 29 -4.64 -1.32 1.99
CA SER A 29 -6.05 -1.60 2.28
C SER A 29 -6.26 -3.06 2.64
N ALA A 30 -7.31 -3.36 3.41
CA ALA A 30 -7.69 -4.75 3.70
C ALA A 30 -7.88 -5.56 2.39
N SER A 31 -8.51 -4.93 1.39
CA SER A 31 -8.72 -5.51 0.05
C SER A 31 -7.42 -5.78 -0.69
N LEU A 32 -6.42 -4.90 -0.57
CA LEU A 32 -5.13 -5.07 -1.23
C LEU A 32 -4.32 -6.18 -0.56
N LEU A 33 -4.38 -6.27 0.77
CA LEU A 33 -3.76 -7.36 1.53
C LEU A 33 -4.38 -8.72 1.15
N GLU A 34 -5.70 -8.78 1.03
CA GLU A 34 -6.43 -9.98 0.62
C GLU A 34 -6.08 -10.37 -0.83
N ALA A 35 -6.09 -9.41 -1.76
CA ALA A 35 -5.68 -9.64 -3.14
C ALA A 35 -4.23 -10.13 -3.24
N ARG A 36 -3.32 -9.60 -2.43
CA ARG A 36 -1.92 -10.03 -2.37
C ARG A 36 -1.80 -11.47 -1.85
N ALA A 37 -2.47 -11.80 -0.76
CA ALA A 37 -2.48 -13.16 -0.21
C ALA A 37 -2.98 -14.19 -1.24
N LEU A 38 -3.98 -13.81 -2.03
CA LEU A 38 -4.49 -14.64 -3.10
C LEU A 38 -3.47 -14.86 -4.22
N LEU A 39 -2.78 -13.80 -4.65
CA LEU A 39 -1.68 -13.90 -5.61
C LEU A 39 -0.51 -14.73 -5.05
N GLU A 40 -0.19 -14.64 -3.76
CA GLU A 40 0.82 -15.49 -3.12
C GLU A 40 0.43 -16.98 -3.20
N ASN A 41 -0.83 -17.31 -2.93
CA ASN A 41 -1.34 -18.67 -3.08
C ASN A 41 -1.17 -19.18 -4.52
N TYR A 42 -1.50 -18.37 -5.52
CA TYR A 42 -1.32 -18.74 -6.94
C TYR A 42 0.15 -18.84 -7.34
N ALA A 43 1.00 -17.95 -6.83
CA ALA A 43 2.46 -18.00 -7.03
C ALA A 43 3.09 -19.28 -6.43
N ASN A 44 2.48 -19.82 -5.38
CA ASN A 44 2.83 -21.10 -4.77
C ASN A 44 2.23 -22.31 -5.51
N GLY A 45 1.32 -22.09 -6.45
CA GLY A 45 0.73 -23.13 -7.31
C GLY A 45 -0.65 -23.60 -6.87
N SER A 46 -1.27 -22.95 -5.89
CA SER A 46 -2.67 -23.23 -5.50
C SER A 46 -3.57 -23.11 -6.72
N PRO A 47 -4.53 -24.02 -6.93
CA PRO A 47 -5.47 -23.95 -8.05
C PRO A 47 -6.35 -22.69 -7.92
N VAL A 48 -6.89 -22.23 -9.05
CA VAL A 48 -7.96 -21.23 -9.06
C VAL A 48 -9.25 -21.96 -8.71
N THR A 49 -9.97 -21.51 -7.68
CA THR A 49 -11.28 -22.10 -7.30
C THR A 49 -12.39 -21.03 -7.31
N SER A 50 -13.44 -21.20 -6.51
CA SER A 50 -14.63 -20.33 -6.51
C SER A 50 -14.35 -18.88 -6.08
N GLU A 51 -13.20 -18.59 -5.47
CA GLU A 51 -12.80 -17.23 -5.14
C GLU A 51 -12.59 -16.34 -6.38
N ALA A 52 -12.40 -16.94 -7.56
CA ALA A 52 -12.33 -16.23 -8.84
C ALA A 52 -13.61 -15.47 -9.22
N ASP A 53 -14.74 -15.82 -8.60
CA ASP A 53 -16.00 -15.10 -8.77
C ASP A 53 -16.04 -13.80 -7.95
N SER A 54 -15.17 -13.67 -6.94
CA SER A 54 -15.07 -12.49 -6.07
C SER A 54 -13.97 -11.51 -6.49
N PHE A 55 -13.23 -11.79 -7.57
CA PHE A 55 -12.13 -10.93 -8.03
C PHE A 55 -12.57 -9.48 -8.29
N ASP A 56 -13.74 -9.29 -8.90
CA ASP A 56 -14.25 -7.94 -9.20
C ASP A 56 -14.54 -7.15 -7.92
N VAL A 57 -15.06 -7.82 -6.88
CA VAL A 57 -15.32 -7.21 -5.57
C VAL A 57 -14.02 -6.78 -4.91
N LEU A 58 -12.98 -7.62 -4.96
CA LEU A 58 -11.65 -7.28 -4.43
C LEU A 58 -11.04 -6.08 -5.15
N VAL A 59 -11.12 -6.04 -6.49
CA VAL A 59 -10.61 -4.92 -7.30
C VAL A 59 -11.32 -3.62 -6.94
N GLU A 60 -12.65 -3.64 -6.81
CA GLU A 60 -13.43 -2.45 -6.42
C GLU A 60 -13.11 -2.02 -4.98
N GLY A 61 -12.83 -2.97 -4.09
CA GLY A 61 -12.32 -2.70 -2.75
C GLY A 61 -10.97 -1.97 -2.76
N VAL A 62 -10.04 -2.41 -3.61
CA VAL A 62 -8.73 -1.74 -3.77
C VAL A 62 -8.88 -0.37 -4.44
N ARG A 63 -9.77 -0.24 -5.43
CA ARG A 63 -9.94 0.97 -6.24
C ARG A 63 -10.32 2.20 -5.40
N LYS A 64 -11.01 2.00 -4.28
CA LYS A 64 -11.39 3.07 -3.34
C LYS A 64 -10.17 3.77 -2.70
N GLU A 65 -9.05 3.06 -2.59
CA GLU A 65 -7.86 3.52 -1.86
C GLU A 65 -6.66 3.68 -2.78
N ASP A 66 -6.48 2.75 -3.73
CA ASP A 66 -5.43 2.78 -4.75
C ASP A 66 -5.99 2.38 -6.14
N PRO A 67 -6.47 3.36 -6.94
CA PRO A 67 -6.97 3.10 -8.28
C PRO A 67 -5.91 2.50 -9.22
N LYS A 68 -4.63 2.80 -9.01
CA LYS A 68 -3.53 2.31 -9.85
C LYS A 68 -3.30 0.82 -9.59
N ALA A 69 -3.20 0.42 -8.32
CA ALA A 69 -3.10 -0.99 -7.95
C ALA A 69 -4.34 -1.78 -8.38
N ALA A 70 -5.55 -1.20 -8.27
CA ALA A 70 -6.77 -1.83 -8.72
C ALA A 70 -6.77 -2.15 -10.22
N ASN A 71 -6.25 -1.24 -11.06
CA ASN A 71 -6.13 -1.50 -12.50
C ASN A 71 -5.16 -2.65 -12.79
N THR A 72 -4.01 -2.69 -12.12
CA THR A 72 -3.07 -3.81 -12.21
C THR A 72 -3.72 -5.13 -11.78
N LEU A 73 -4.43 -5.14 -10.65
CA LEU A 73 -5.13 -6.33 -10.15
C LEU A 73 -6.22 -6.81 -11.10
N SER A 74 -7.01 -5.90 -11.67
CA SER A 74 -8.06 -6.23 -12.64
C SER A 74 -7.50 -7.00 -13.84
N GLU A 75 -6.41 -6.52 -14.42
CA GLU A 75 -5.75 -7.20 -15.54
C GLU A 75 -5.17 -8.55 -15.14
N VAL A 76 -4.53 -8.62 -13.98
CA VAL A 76 -3.88 -9.83 -13.46
C VAL A 76 -4.93 -10.93 -13.21
N PHE A 77 -6.01 -10.59 -12.51
CA PHE A 77 -7.09 -11.51 -12.19
C PHE A 77 -7.83 -11.99 -13.43
N LYS A 78 -8.06 -11.11 -14.41
CA LYS A 78 -8.58 -11.50 -15.72
C LYS A 78 -7.69 -12.54 -16.42
N LYS A 79 -6.38 -12.29 -16.49
CA LYS A 79 -5.40 -13.22 -17.11
C LYS A 79 -5.37 -14.58 -16.39
N ILE A 80 -5.54 -14.59 -15.07
CA ILE A 80 -5.60 -15.83 -14.26
C ILE A 80 -6.88 -16.61 -14.56
N LYS A 81 -8.04 -15.95 -14.67
CA LYS A 81 -9.31 -16.59 -15.05
C LYS A 81 -9.26 -17.18 -16.46
N GLU A 82 -8.71 -16.42 -17.41
CA GLU A 82 -8.61 -16.84 -18.82
C GLU A 82 -7.58 -17.96 -19.02
N ASN A 83 -6.52 -17.99 -18.22
CA ASN A 83 -5.49 -19.03 -18.29
C ASN A 83 -5.04 -19.51 -16.90
N PRO A 84 -5.83 -20.39 -16.25
CA PRO A 84 -5.50 -20.94 -14.93
C PRO A 84 -4.19 -21.74 -14.92
N GLY A 85 -3.76 -22.30 -16.07
CA GLY A 85 -2.49 -23.00 -16.21
C GLY A 85 -1.26 -22.09 -16.02
N ALA A 86 -1.38 -20.82 -16.41
CA ALA A 86 -0.31 -19.81 -16.30
C ALA A 86 -0.33 -19.03 -14.98
N ARG A 87 -1.31 -19.28 -14.08
CA ARG A 87 -1.54 -18.51 -12.85
C ARG A 87 -0.28 -18.26 -12.01
N LYS A 88 0.58 -19.27 -11.89
CA LYS A 88 1.82 -19.20 -11.09
C LYS A 88 2.78 -18.14 -11.62
N GLY A 89 2.98 -18.10 -12.93
CA GLY A 89 3.84 -17.11 -13.57
C GLY A 89 3.24 -15.71 -13.50
N ILE A 90 1.94 -15.60 -13.77
CA ILE A 90 1.21 -14.34 -13.74
C ILE A 90 1.25 -13.72 -12.33
N ALA A 91 0.94 -14.51 -11.30
CA ALA A 91 0.92 -14.03 -9.92
C ALA A 91 2.31 -13.60 -9.41
N LYS A 92 3.37 -14.37 -9.72
CA LYS A 92 4.75 -13.99 -9.38
C LYS A 92 5.19 -12.68 -10.02
N LYS A 93 4.73 -12.40 -11.24
CA LYS A 93 5.01 -11.12 -11.91
C LYS A 93 4.23 -9.99 -11.24
N ALA A 94 2.93 -10.20 -11.01
CA ALA A 94 2.05 -9.21 -10.37
C ALA A 94 2.55 -8.77 -8.99
N LEU A 95 2.99 -9.70 -8.14
CA LEU A 95 3.52 -9.40 -6.80
C LEU A 95 4.73 -8.45 -6.79
N LYS A 96 5.47 -8.35 -7.90
CA LYS A 96 6.60 -7.41 -8.05
C LYS A 96 6.16 -6.02 -8.51
N GLU A 97 5.00 -5.92 -9.13
CA GLU A 97 4.46 -4.69 -9.70
C GLU A 97 3.51 -3.97 -8.72
N LEU A 98 2.94 -4.71 -7.77
CA LEU A 98 2.10 -4.16 -6.70
C LEU A 98 2.94 -3.40 -5.67
N PRO A 99 2.38 -2.32 -5.07
CA PRO A 99 3.04 -1.65 -3.96
C PRO A 99 3.33 -2.64 -2.82
N GLU A 100 4.47 -2.47 -2.17
CA GLU A 100 4.85 -3.23 -0.99
C GLU A 100 3.76 -3.03 0.07
N ALA A 101 3.13 -4.11 0.52
CA ALA A 101 2.38 -4.05 1.76
C ALA A 101 3.43 -3.87 2.85
N GLU A 102 3.42 -2.73 3.56
CA GLU A 102 4.33 -2.58 4.69
C GLU A 102 4.21 -3.81 5.60
N PRO A 103 5.34 -4.30 6.14
CA PRO A 103 5.30 -5.42 7.07
C PRO A 103 4.32 -5.04 8.19
N ARG A 104 3.26 -5.84 8.34
CA ARG A 104 2.43 -5.75 9.54
C ARG A 104 3.41 -5.82 10.72
N PRO A 105 3.41 -4.85 11.65
CA PRO A 105 4.14 -5.04 12.88
C PRO A 105 3.74 -6.41 13.43
N PRO A 106 4.69 -7.23 13.92
CA PRO A 106 4.34 -8.52 14.50
C PRO A 106 3.22 -8.26 15.49
N ALA A 107 2.20 -9.13 15.50
CA ALA A 107 1.10 -9.07 16.46
C ALA A 107 1.67 -9.20 17.87
N GLY A 108 2.20 -8.10 18.40
CA GLY A 108 2.71 -7.96 19.73
C GLY A 108 1.52 -7.63 20.60
N ASN A 109 1.04 -8.66 21.30
CA ASN A 109 0.22 -8.60 22.51
C ASN A 109 -0.62 -7.33 22.68
N GLN A 110 -1.84 -7.34 22.12
CA GLN A 110 -2.94 -6.62 22.74
C GLN A 110 -3.96 -7.65 23.22
N TYR A 111 -3.59 -8.37 24.29
CA TYR A 111 -4.58 -8.83 25.23
C TYR A 111 -4.70 -7.71 26.28
N PRO A 112 -5.89 -7.14 26.53
CA PRO A 112 -6.08 -6.35 27.72
C PRO A 112 -5.99 -7.31 28.90
N THR A 113 -4.92 -7.23 29.69
CA THR A 113 -4.91 -7.89 30.99
C THR A 113 -5.83 -7.09 31.89
N GLU A 114 -7.08 -7.53 31.96
CA GLU A 114 -7.96 -7.26 33.08
C GLU A 114 -7.39 -7.97 34.30
N GLU A 115 -6.63 -7.28 35.15
CA GLU A 115 -6.44 -7.62 36.57
C GLU A 115 -6.36 -6.26 37.31
N GLU A 116 -7.44 -5.79 37.94
CA GLU A 116 -7.94 -6.21 39.27
C GLU A 116 -6.87 -5.90 40.34
N SER A 117 -7.02 -4.79 41.07
CA SER A 117 -7.60 -4.73 42.42
C SER A 117 -6.71 -5.33 43.50
N SER A 118 -6.73 -4.71 44.68
CA SER A 118 -5.98 -5.06 45.89
C SER A 118 -4.48 -4.74 45.80
N SER A 119 -3.85 -4.13 46.78
CA SER A 119 -4.25 -3.76 48.14
C SER A 119 -3.09 -2.92 48.71
N GLU A 120 -3.40 -2.20 49.80
CA GLU A 120 -2.53 -1.80 50.92
C GLU A 120 -1.04 -2.18 50.81
N GLU A 121 -0.08 -1.29 51.09
CA GLU A 121 0.10 -0.56 52.36
C GLU A 121 0.79 0.80 52.17
#